data_AF-A0A2M7BN43-F1
#
_entry.id   AF-A0A2M7BN43-F1
#
_cell.length_a   1.000
_cell.length_b   1.000
_cell.length_c   1.000
_cell.angle_alpha   90.00
_cell.angle_beta   90.00
_cell.angle_gamma   90.00
#
_symmetry.space_group_name_H-M   'P 1'
#
loop_
_entity.id
_entity.type
_entity.pdbx_description
1 polymer ?
#
loop_
_entity_poly.entity_id
_entity_poly.type
_entity_poly.pdbx_seq_one_letter_code
_entity_poly.pdbx_strand_id
1 'polypeptide(L)'
;MVAVNSFTPVFAYRGDATVRSPNYTEVRHQTNLTAFQNNDYKSWLANMNGRGATRFVNESNFKEFATAQVSAQKGDSTSINAFRAKYGMGQGNGNGTGRGMNR
;
A
#
# COMPACT_ATOMS: atom_id res chain seq x y z
N MET A 1 -51.34 -2.65 -13.18
CA MET A 1 -50.07 -3.11 -13.80
C MET A 1 -48.98 -2.97 -12.75
N VAL A 2 -48.38 -4.07 -12.30
CA VAL A 2 -47.30 -4.05 -11.30
C VAL A 2 -45.97 -4.00 -12.05
N ALA A 3 -45.25 -2.88 -11.95
CA ALA A 3 -43.92 -2.74 -12.52
C ALA A 3 -42.92 -3.49 -11.64
N VAL A 4 -42.37 -4.58 -12.14
CA VAL A 4 -41.24 -5.28 -11.51
C VAL A 4 -39.95 -4.59 -11.93
N ASN A 5 -39.36 -3.78 -11.04
CA ASN A 5 -38.04 -3.20 -11.24
C ASN A 5 -36.98 -4.31 -11.15
N SER A 6 -36.46 -4.74 -12.30
CA SER A 6 -35.34 -5.68 -12.37
C SER A 6 -34.05 -4.97 -11.94
N PHE A 7 -33.49 -5.38 -10.79
CA PHE A 7 -32.14 -4.96 -10.37
C PHE A 7 -31.10 -5.77 -11.16
N THR A 8 -30.35 -5.12 -12.06
CA THR A 8 -29.15 -5.70 -12.66
C THR A 8 -28.02 -5.67 -11.61
N PRO A 9 -27.46 -6.81 -11.18
CA PRO A 9 -26.32 -6.79 -10.29
C PRO A 9 -25.13 -6.17 -11.00
N VAL A 10 -24.73 -4.97 -10.57
CA VAL A 10 -23.46 -4.36 -10.97
C VAL A 10 -22.36 -5.22 -10.34
N PHE A 11 -21.74 -6.09 -11.14
CA PHE A 11 -20.49 -6.73 -10.75
C PHE A 11 -19.43 -5.62 -10.62
N ALA A 12 -19.23 -5.11 -9.41
CA ALA A 12 -18.07 -4.28 -9.12
C ALA A 12 -16.83 -5.08 -9.54
N TYR A 13 -16.07 -4.55 -10.50
CA TYR A 13 -14.84 -5.16 -10.97
C TYR A 13 -13.95 -5.47 -9.76
N ARG A 14 -13.85 -6.76 -9.42
CA ARG A 14 -12.93 -7.25 -8.40
C ARG A 14 -11.58 -7.29 -9.09
N GLY A 15 -10.75 -6.27 -8.83
CA GLY A 15 -9.40 -6.21 -9.37
C GLY A 15 -8.70 -7.54 -9.18
N ASP A 16 -8.06 -8.03 -10.23
CA ASP A 16 -7.34 -9.28 -10.19
C ASP A 16 -6.08 -9.10 -9.32
N ALA A 17 -6.07 -9.77 -8.16
CA ALA A 17 -4.94 -9.72 -7.22
C ALA A 17 -3.66 -10.34 -7.78
N THR A 18 -3.73 -11.06 -8.90
CA THR A 18 -2.57 -11.60 -9.63
C THR A 18 -1.96 -10.57 -10.57
N VAL A 19 -2.69 -9.51 -10.93
CA VAL A 19 -2.19 -8.43 -11.80
C VAL A 19 -1.21 -7.57 -11.00
N ARG A 20 0.08 -7.81 -11.23
CA ARG A 20 1.13 -6.98 -10.66
C ARG A 20 1.17 -5.63 -11.38
N SER A 21 1.27 -4.54 -10.60
CA SER A 21 1.41 -3.19 -11.15
C SER A 21 2.60 -3.12 -12.12
N PRO A 22 2.57 -2.32 -13.20
CA PRO A 22 3.74 -2.07 -14.06
C PRO A 22 4.98 -1.62 -13.28
N ASN A 23 4.76 -1.05 -12.09
CA ASN A 23 5.82 -0.63 -11.18
C ASN A 23 6.38 -1.77 -10.31
N TYR A 24 5.88 -3.00 -10.40
CA TYR A 24 6.35 -4.16 -9.66
C TYR A 24 7.48 -4.86 -10.41
N THR A 25 8.59 -5.11 -9.71
CA THR A 25 9.63 -6.04 -10.15
C THR A 25 9.98 -6.98 -8.99
N GLU A 26 10.25 -8.25 -9.32
CA GLU A 26 10.62 -9.26 -8.32
C GLU A 26 11.93 -8.87 -7.62
N VAL A 27 12.91 -8.38 -8.38
CA VAL A 27 14.19 -7.89 -7.84
C VAL A 27 13.98 -6.84 -6.75
N ARG A 28 13.16 -5.81 -7.02
CA ARG A 28 12.86 -4.76 -6.03
C ARG A 28 12.19 -5.35 -4.79
N HIS A 29 11.27 -6.31 -4.98
CA HIS A 29 10.58 -6.96 -3.86
C HIS A 29 11.57 -7.69 -2.96
N GLN A 30 12.47 -8.49 -3.54
CA GLN A 30 13.49 -9.22 -2.78
C GLN A 30 14.49 -8.28 -2.10
N THR A 31 14.97 -7.22 -2.77
CA THR A 31 15.84 -6.22 -2.14
C THR A 31 15.18 -5.56 -0.93
N ASN A 32 13.88 -5.26 -1.01
CA ASN A 32 13.14 -4.73 0.13
C ASN A 32 13.00 -5.75 1.26
N LEU A 33 12.70 -7.01 0.95
CA LEU A 33 12.61 -8.09 1.95
C LEU A 33 13.91 -8.24 2.73
N THR A 34 15.04 -8.33 2.04
CA THR A 34 16.37 -8.41 2.67
C THR A 34 16.65 -7.18 3.53
N ALA A 35 16.33 -5.98 3.03
CA ALA A 35 16.55 -4.76 3.78
C ALA A 35 15.69 -4.69 5.06
N PHE A 36 14.45 -5.19 5.04
CA PHE A 36 13.61 -5.26 6.24
C PHE A 36 14.15 -6.26 7.26
N GLN A 37 14.58 -7.45 6.81
CA GLN A 37 15.14 -8.48 7.68
C GLN A 37 16.43 -8.02 8.36
N ASN A 38 17.28 -7.29 7.64
CA ASN A 38 18.57 -6.82 8.13
C ASN A 38 18.51 -5.44 8.79
N ASN A 39 17.35 -4.78 8.81
CA ASN A 39 17.21 -3.37 9.21
C ASN A 39 18.15 -2.42 8.43
N ASP A 40 18.40 -2.72 7.14
CA ASP A 40 19.28 -1.94 6.28
C ASP A 40 18.53 -0.79 5.58
N TYR A 41 18.46 0.35 6.26
CA TYR A 41 17.82 1.56 5.73
C TYR A 41 18.47 2.04 4.41
N LYS A 42 19.80 1.95 4.29
CA LYS A 42 20.53 2.50 3.13
C LYS A 42 20.20 1.71 1.87
N SER A 43 20.23 0.38 1.95
CA SER A 43 19.84 -0.49 0.83
C SER A 43 18.36 -0.32 0.48
N TRP A 44 17.49 -0.20 1.47
CA TRP A 44 16.08 0.08 1.24
C TRP A 44 15.86 1.42 0.53
N LEU A 45 16.52 2.49 0.98
CA LEU A 45 16.38 3.84 0.42
C LEU A 45 16.85 3.88 -1.03
N ALA A 46 17.99 3.25 -1.35
CA ALA A 46 18.50 3.18 -2.71
C ALA A 46 17.49 2.49 -3.66
N ASN A 47 16.86 1.41 -3.21
CA ASN A 47 15.85 0.67 -3.96
C ASN A 47 14.49 1.40 -4.05
N MET A 48 14.19 2.25 -3.07
CA MET A 48 12.91 2.96 -2.96
C MET A 48 12.99 4.43 -3.36
N ASN A 49 14.15 4.91 -3.83
CA ASN A 49 14.38 6.31 -4.15
C ASN A 49 13.29 6.89 -5.08
N GLY A 50 12.86 8.12 -4.79
CA GLY A 50 11.77 8.81 -5.52
C GLY A 50 10.35 8.30 -5.24
N ARG A 51 10.15 7.28 -4.40
CA ARG A 51 8.82 6.73 -4.08
C ARG A 51 8.23 7.37 -2.83
N GLY A 52 6.89 7.39 -2.73
CA GLY A 52 6.19 8.06 -1.64
C GLY A 52 6.58 7.62 -0.22
N ALA A 53 6.97 6.35 -0.03
CA ALA A 53 7.40 5.85 1.28
C ALA A 53 8.66 6.53 1.82
N THR A 54 9.60 6.94 0.95
CA THR A 54 10.85 7.59 1.37
C THR A 54 10.65 9.00 1.93
N ARG A 55 9.44 9.56 1.82
CA ARG A 55 9.06 10.85 2.42
C ARG A 55 8.77 10.75 3.91
N PHE A 56 8.46 9.56 4.41
CA PHE A 56 8.00 9.33 5.79
C PHE A 56 8.94 8.42 6.58
N VAL A 57 9.74 7.60 5.87
CA VAL A 57 10.67 6.65 6.47
C VAL A 57 12.08 7.20 6.42
N ASN A 58 12.72 7.28 7.58
CA ASN A 58 14.10 7.70 7.77
C ASN A 58 14.85 6.67 8.64
N GLU A 59 16.16 6.86 8.83
CA GLU A 59 17.00 5.92 9.58
C GLU A 59 16.48 5.68 11.03
N SER A 60 15.94 6.71 11.68
CA SER A 60 15.45 6.63 13.06
C SER A 60 14.18 5.78 13.23
N ASN A 61 13.32 5.74 12.21
CA ASN A 61 12.06 4.99 12.26
C ASN A 61 12.07 3.73 11.38
N PHE A 62 13.17 3.45 10.66
CA PHE A 62 13.24 2.35 9.71
C PHE A 62 13.01 0.99 10.38
N LYS A 63 13.53 0.75 11.58
CA LYS A 63 13.33 -0.51 12.31
C LYS A 63 11.85 -0.77 12.63
N GLU A 64 11.13 0.28 13.04
CA GLU A 64 9.68 0.23 13.30
C GLU A 64 8.92 -0.07 11.99
N PHE A 65 9.29 0.63 10.91
CA PHE A 65 8.71 0.42 9.58
C PHE A 65 8.97 -1.00 9.05
N ALA A 66 10.20 -1.49 9.12
CA ALA A 66 10.61 -2.81 8.63
C ALA A 66 9.84 -3.93 9.33
N THR A 67 9.76 -3.85 10.66
CA THR A 67 8.99 -4.81 11.46
C THR A 67 7.51 -4.81 11.06
N ALA A 68 6.93 -3.61 10.94
CA ALA A 68 5.54 -3.45 10.53
C ALA A 68 5.27 -3.98 9.11
N GLN A 69 6.20 -3.74 8.19
CA GLN A 69 6.11 -4.19 6.81
C GLN A 69 6.23 -5.73 6.69
N VAL A 70 7.07 -6.37 7.51
CA VAL A 70 7.17 -7.83 7.59
C VAL A 70 5.87 -8.45 8.14
N SER A 71 5.26 -7.87 9.18
CA SER A 71 3.94 -8.31 9.66
C SER A 71 2.87 -8.17 8.59
N ALA A 72 2.86 -7.05 7.87
CA ALA A 72 1.90 -6.80 6.80
C ALA A 72 2.01 -7.81 5.65
N GLN A 73 3.23 -8.26 5.32
CA GLN A 73 3.45 -9.32 4.32
C GLN A 73 2.91 -10.67 4.76
N LYS A 74 2.76 -10.90 6.07
CA LYS A 74 2.13 -12.10 6.65
C LYS A 74 0.60 -11.96 6.78
N GLY A 75 0.04 -10.83 6.37
CA GLY A 75 -1.39 -10.52 6.45
C GLY A 75 -1.80 -9.71 7.70
N ASP A 76 -0.89 -9.44 8.63
CA ASP A 76 -1.18 -8.58 9.79
C ASP A 76 -0.86 -7.12 9.48
N SER A 77 -1.90 -6.35 9.13
CA SER A 77 -1.78 -4.95 8.78
C SER A 77 -1.82 -3.98 9.97
N THR A 78 -1.97 -4.47 11.20
CA THR A 78 -2.20 -3.62 12.39
C THR A 78 -1.05 -2.67 12.64
N SER A 79 0.18 -3.20 12.69
CA SER A 79 1.40 -2.43 12.96
C SER A 79 1.74 -1.45 11.84
N ILE A 80 1.53 -1.83 10.57
CA ILE A 80 1.79 -0.92 9.44
C ILE A 80 0.76 0.21 9.37
N ASN A 81 -0.49 -0.05 9.75
CA ASN A 81 -1.52 1.00 9.83
C ASN A 81 -1.23 1.97 10.98
N ALA A 82 -0.78 1.47 12.13
CA ALA A 82 -0.31 2.31 13.24
C ALA A 82 0.89 3.17 12.85
N PHE A 83 1.90 2.59 12.18
CA PHE A 83 3.03 3.33 11.63
C PHE A 83 2.57 4.43 10.67
N ARG A 84 1.66 4.09 9.74
CA ARG A 84 1.11 5.03 8.77
C ARG A 84 0.40 6.21 9.43
N ALA A 85 -0.43 5.93 10.42
CA ALA A 85 -1.13 6.96 11.19
C ALA A 85 -0.14 7.86 11.96
N LYS A 86 0.86 7.26 12.61
CA LYS A 86 1.87 7.95 13.42
C LYS A 86 2.74 8.91 12.59
N TYR A 87 3.15 8.49 11.39
CA TYR A 87 4.06 9.26 10.53
C TYR A 87 3.34 9.98 9.37
N GLY A 88 2.00 10.00 9.34
CA GLY A 88 1.23 10.67 8.29
C GLY A 88 1.32 10.02 6.90
N MET A 89 1.76 8.76 6.83
CA MET A 89 1.92 8.05 5.56
C MET A 89 0.57 7.52 5.06
N GLY A 90 0.20 7.84 3.82
CA GLY A 90 -1.07 7.39 3.23
C GLY A 90 -2.30 8.19 3.69
N GLN A 91 -2.09 9.21 4.52
CA GLN A 91 -3.07 10.27 4.76
C GLN A 91 -3.06 11.23 3.55
N GLY A 92 -3.54 10.75 2.41
CA GLY A 92 -3.79 11.65 1.29
C GLY A 92 -4.80 12.71 1.76
N ASN A 93 -4.50 13.99 1.51
CA ASN A 93 -5.56 15.00 1.38
C ASN A 93 -6.66 14.37 0.53
N GLY A 94 -7.86 14.23 1.08
CA GLY A 94 -8.97 13.45 0.56
C GLY A 94 -9.51 13.91 -0.81
N ASN A 95 -8.71 13.78 -1.86
CA ASN A 95 -9.13 13.79 -3.26
C ASN A 95 -9.22 12.37 -3.82
N GLY A 96 -9.27 11.36 -2.95
CA GLY A 96 -9.94 10.09 -3.21
C GLY A 96 -11.43 10.19 -2.90
N THR A 97 -12.06 11.34 -3.16
CA THR A 97 -13.52 11.43 -3.19
C THR A 97 -13.96 10.51 -4.31
N GLY A 98 -14.70 9.45 -3.97
CA GLY A 98 -15.49 8.73 -4.96
C GLY A 98 -16.31 9.76 -5.74
N ARG A 99 -15.91 10.04 -6.98
CA ARG A 99 -16.73 10.72 -7.97
C ARG A 99 -17.01 9.75 -9.10
N GLY A 100 -17.72 8.68 -8.74
CA GLY A 100 -18.85 8.29 -9.55
C GLY A 100 -20.03 9.14 -9.08
N MET A 101 -20.28 10.28 -9.73
CA MET A 101 -21.59 10.93 -9.78
C MET A 101 -21.59 12.05 -10.84
N ASN A 102 -22.41 11.87 -11.88
CA ASN A 102 -22.87 12.84 -12.90
C ASN A 102 -21.82 13.32 -13.92
N ARG A 103 -21.94 13.08 -15.23
CA ARG A 103 -23.13 13.03 -16.11
C ARG A 103 -23.01 11.93 -17.15
#